data_AF-A0AAX3E5K9-F1
#
_entry.id   AF-A0AAX3E5K9-F1
#
_cell.length_a   1.000
_cell.length_b   1.000
_cell.length_c   1.000
_cell.angle_alpha   90.00
_cell.angle_beta   90.00
_cell.angle_gamma   90.00
#
_symmetry.space_group_name_H-M   'P 1'
#
loop_
_entity.id
_entity.type
_entity.pdbx_description
1 polymer ?
#
loop_
_entity_poly.entity_id
_entity_poly.type
_entity_poly.pdbx_seq_one_letter_code
_entity_poly.pdbx_strand_id
1 'polypeptide(L)'
;MTEGDDPVREEKNPVFAAGLSLLFPGLGQVYNGETGKGILVLFGVLAGLLVMLIPGVVVWIFGIYDARATARRMNAGVVPFREMRFASVVLFMAVWMVGVLVFFTLLALAAFAAFTVAA
;
A
#
# COMPACT_ATOMS: atom_id res chain seq x y z
N MET A 1 13.78 18.67 -37.50
CA MET A 1 12.92 17.70 -36.79
C MET A 1 13.88 16.70 -36.15
N THR A 2 14.11 16.80 -34.84
CA THR A 2 15.06 15.94 -34.13
C THR A 2 14.35 14.66 -33.71
N GLU A 3 14.60 13.61 -34.46
CA GLU A 3 14.20 12.24 -34.17
C GLU A 3 15.15 11.67 -33.11
N GLY A 4 14.59 11.11 -32.03
CA GLY A 4 15.13 9.85 -31.53
C GLY A 4 15.70 9.73 -30.12
N ASP A 5 15.84 10.78 -29.31
CA ASP A 5 16.30 10.63 -27.91
C ASP A 5 15.12 10.76 -26.94
N ASP A 6 14.12 9.87 -27.05
CA ASP A 6 13.27 9.62 -25.88
C ASP A 6 14.18 8.95 -24.84
N PRO A 7 14.42 9.55 -23.66
CA PRO A 7 15.26 8.92 -22.65
C PRO A 7 14.69 7.54 -22.35
N VAL A 8 15.53 6.50 -22.32
CA VAL A 8 15.12 5.15 -21.92
C VAL A 8 14.49 5.26 -20.52
N ARG A 9 13.16 5.33 -20.46
CA ARG A 9 12.44 5.45 -19.20
C ARG A 9 12.50 4.09 -18.53
N GLU A 10 13.02 4.02 -17.31
CA GLU A 10 12.91 2.80 -16.51
C GLU A 10 11.43 2.42 -16.37
N GLU A 11 11.09 1.17 -16.67
CA GLU A 11 9.74 0.66 -16.52
C GLU A 11 9.50 0.15 -15.09
N LYS A 12 8.31 0.38 -14.55
CA LYS A 12 7.87 -0.24 -13.29
C LYS A 12 7.46 -1.69 -13.55
N ASN A 13 7.75 -2.61 -12.62
CA ASN A 13 7.24 -3.97 -12.71
C ASN A 13 5.84 -4.06 -12.04
N PRO A 14 4.75 -4.29 -12.80
CA PRO A 14 3.40 -4.28 -12.23
C PRO A 14 3.09 -5.47 -11.33
N VAL A 15 3.70 -6.63 -11.61
CA VAL A 15 3.53 -7.83 -10.78
C VAL A 15 4.23 -7.65 -9.45
N PHE A 16 5.44 -7.06 -9.48
CA PHE A 16 6.16 -6.71 -8.27
C PHE A 16 5.39 -5.68 -7.43
N ALA A 17 4.83 -4.63 -8.06
CA ALA A 17 4.00 -3.64 -7.36
C ALA A 17 2.78 -4.28 -6.67
N ALA A 18 2.07 -5.20 -7.34
CA ALA A 18 1.00 -5.97 -6.73
C ALA A 18 1.48 -6.84 -5.56
N GLY A 19 2.59 -7.56 -5.74
CA GLY A 19 3.17 -8.43 -4.71
C GLY A 19 3.56 -7.65 -3.46
N LEU A 20 4.13 -6.45 -3.62
CA LEU A 20 4.44 -5.56 -2.51
C LEU A 20 3.18 -5.15 -1.75
N SER A 21 2.10 -4.73 -2.44
CA SER A 21 0.83 -4.39 -1.77
C SER A 21 0.09 -5.59 -1.18
N LEU A 22 0.32 -6.79 -1.72
CA LEU A 22 -0.20 -8.03 -1.14
C LEU A 22 0.50 -8.34 0.18
N LEU A 23 1.82 -8.22 0.26
CA LEU A 23 2.57 -8.53 1.47
C LEU A 23 2.49 -7.40 2.52
N PHE A 24 2.53 -6.16 2.06
CA PHE A 24 2.51 -4.96 2.88
C PHE A 24 1.47 -3.98 2.31
N PRO A 25 0.24 -3.95 2.85
CA PRO A 25 -0.82 -3.07 2.37
C PRO A 25 -0.33 -1.63 2.15
N GLY A 26 -0.41 -1.15 0.90
CA GLY A 26 0.03 0.20 0.51
C GLY A 26 1.45 0.31 -0.04
N LEU A 27 2.32 -0.70 0.11
CA LEU A 27 3.72 -0.61 -0.31
C LEU A 27 3.90 -0.56 -1.82
N GLY A 28 3.05 -1.23 -2.59
CA GLY A 28 3.07 -1.15 -4.06
C GLY A 28 2.78 0.26 -4.59
N GLN A 29 1.94 1.03 -3.89
CA GLN A 29 1.73 2.45 -4.18
C GLN A 29 3.00 3.27 -3.89
N VAL A 30 3.71 2.98 -2.80
CA VAL A 30 5.00 3.65 -2.48
C VAL A 30 6.07 3.31 -3.52
N TYR A 31 6.12 2.07 -4.00
CA TYR A 31 7.00 1.65 -5.10
C TYR A 31 6.71 2.41 -6.40
N ASN A 32 5.43 2.70 -6.67
CA ASN A 32 5.00 3.56 -7.77
C ASN A 32 5.25 5.06 -7.51
N GLY A 33 5.85 5.46 -6.38
CA GLY A 33 6.07 6.86 -6.03
C GLY A 33 4.79 7.60 -5.59
N GLU A 34 3.73 6.87 -5.23
CA GLU A 34 2.46 7.40 -4.74
C GLU A 34 2.31 7.23 -3.22
N THR A 35 3.30 7.72 -2.44
CA THR A 35 3.38 7.47 -0.99
C THR A 35 2.12 7.83 -0.23
N GLY A 36 1.47 8.95 -0.54
CA GLY A 36 0.21 9.35 0.09
C GLY A 36 -0.92 8.35 -0.11
N LYS A 37 -1.03 7.75 -1.31
CA LYS A 37 -2.00 6.67 -1.55
C LYS A 37 -1.63 5.40 -0.79
N GLY A 38 -0.34 5.06 -0.71
CA GLY A 38 0.12 3.93 0.09
C GLY A 38 -0.27 4.05 1.56
N ILE A 39 -0.09 5.24 2.14
CA ILE A 39 -0.51 5.54 3.52
C ILE A 39 -2.04 5.39 3.68
N LEU A 40 -2.82 5.91 2.73
CA LEU A 40 -4.28 5.80 2.76
C LEU A 40 -4.74 4.33 2.69
N VAL A 41 -4.12 3.52 1.82
CA VAL A 41 -4.41 2.08 1.71
C VAL A 41 -4.06 1.37 3.01
N LEU A 42 -2.89 1.64 3.61
CA LEU A 42 -2.49 1.05 4.88
C LEU A 42 -3.53 1.32 5.97
N PHE A 43 -3.88 2.59 6.20
CA PHE A 43 -4.86 2.95 7.23
C PHE A 43 -6.25 2.40 6.91
N GLY A 44 -6.67 2.43 5.64
CA GLY A 44 -7.95 1.86 5.22
C GLY A 44 -8.05 0.36 5.49
N VAL A 45 -6.98 -0.40 5.23
CA VAL A 45 -6.92 -1.83 5.55
C VAL A 45 -6.92 -2.06 7.05
N LEU A 46 -6.06 -1.38 7.81
CA LEU A 46 -5.98 -1.59 9.27
C LEU A 46 -7.27 -1.19 9.98
N ALA A 47 -7.83 -0.03 9.67
CA ALA A 47 -9.08 0.43 10.26
C ALA A 47 -10.26 -0.45 9.82
N GLY A 48 -10.30 -0.83 8.54
CA GLY A 48 -11.27 -1.77 8.01
C GLY A 48 -11.24 -3.07 8.80
N LEU A 49 -10.10 -3.76 8.82
CA LEU A 49 -9.92 -5.04 9.53
C LEU A 49 -10.23 -4.94 11.04
N LEU A 50 -9.94 -3.80 11.67
CA LEU A 50 -10.16 -3.59 13.09
C LEU A 50 -11.66 -3.50 13.44
N VAL A 51 -12.44 -2.84 12.58
CA VAL A 51 -13.89 -2.64 12.80
C VAL A 51 -14.69 -3.81 12.24
N MET A 52 -14.38 -4.25 11.00
CA MET A 52 -15.04 -5.35 10.30
C MET A 52 -14.10 -6.02 9.29
N LEU A 53 -14.02 -7.35 9.30
CA LEU A 53 -13.15 -8.11 8.39
C LEU A 53 -13.38 -7.78 6.90
N ILE A 54 -14.63 -7.73 6.45
CA ILE A 54 -14.97 -7.62 5.02
C ILE A 54 -14.51 -6.26 4.42
N PRO A 55 -14.86 -5.09 4.97
CA PRO A 55 -14.34 -3.81 4.48
C PRO A 55 -12.82 -3.74 4.40
N GLY A 56 -12.11 -4.26 5.41
CA GLY A 56 -10.64 -4.30 5.43
C GLY A 56 -10.07 -5.10 4.27
N VAL A 57 -10.61 -6.31 4.04
CA VAL A 57 -10.20 -7.17 2.92
C VAL A 57 -10.53 -6.52 1.56
N VAL A 58 -11.67 -5.86 1.43
CA VAL A 58 -12.06 -5.17 0.18
C VAL A 58 -11.06 -4.05 -0.15
N VAL A 59 -10.71 -3.20 0.82
CA VAL A 59 -9.71 -2.14 0.63
C VAL A 59 -8.35 -2.74 0.29
N TRP A 60 -7.99 -3.86 0.90
CA TRP A 60 -6.70 -4.53 0.64
C TRP A 60 -6.61 -5.04 -0.80
N ILE A 61 -7.63 -5.77 -1.27
CA ILE A 61 -7.70 -6.27 -2.65
C ILE A 61 -7.70 -5.11 -3.64
N PHE A 62 -8.45 -4.05 -3.35
CA PHE A 62 -8.43 -2.83 -4.17
C PHE A 62 -7.03 -2.22 -4.24
N GLY A 63 -6.31 -2.13 -3.11
CA GLY A 63 -4.94 -1.64 -3.05
C GLY A 63 -3.95 -2.47 -3.88
N ILE A 64 -4.13 -3.80 -3.95
CA ILE A 64 -3.31 -4.67 -4.82
C ILE A 64 -3.56 -4.35 -6.30
N TYR A 65 -4.84 -4.27 -6.69
CA TYR A 65 -5.23 -3.94 -8.06
C TYR A 65 -4.74 -2.56 -8.47
N ASP A 66 -4.92 -1.55 -7.61
CA ASP A 66 -4.50 -0.16 -7.85
C ASP A 66 -2.99 -0.03 -8.06
N ALA A 67 -2.17 -0.73 -7.26
CA ALA A 67 -0.72 -0.74 -7.42
C ALA A 67 -0.30 -1.32 -8.79
N ARG A 68 -0.89 -2.44 -9.21
CA ARG A 68 -0.64 -3.05 -10.52
C ARG A 68 -1.10 -2.15 -11.65
N ALA A 69 -2.31 -1.62 -11.56
CA ALA A 69 -2.93 -0.80 -12.60
C ALA A 69 -2.14 0.50 -12.80
N THR A 70 -1.69 1.12 -11.71
CA THR A 70 -0.87 2.34 -11.76
C THR A 70 0.49 2.09 -12.41
N ALA A 71 1.20 1.02 -12.04
CA ALA A 71 2.47 0.65 -12.67
C ALA A 71 2.30 0.45 -14.20
N ARG A 72 1.26 -0.27 -14.62
CA ARG A 72 0.94 -0.44 -16.04
C ARG A 72 0.65 0.89 -16.75
N ARG A 73 -0.08 1.79 -16.09
CA ARG A 73 -0.38 3.12 -16.64
C ARG A 73 0.86 4.00 -16.76
N MET A 74 1.83 3.87 -15.85
CA MET A 74 3.12 4.57 -15.92
C MET A 74 3.93 4.09 -17.12
N ASN A 75 4.07 2.77 -17.28
CA ASN A 75 4.80 2.21 -18.43
C ASN A 75 4.13 2.55 -19.76
N ALA A 76 2.80 2.62 -19.80
CA ALA A 76 2.04 3.03 -20.98
C ALA A 76 2.05 4.56 -21.24
N GLY A 77 2.72 5.36 -20.41
CA GLY A 77 2.77 6.82 -20.55
C GLY A 77 1.44 7.55 -20.24
N VAL A 78 0.42 6.84 -19.75
CA VAL A 78 -0.90 7.41 -19.42
C VAL A 78 -0.85 8.26 -18.14
N VAL A 79 0.06 7.93 -17.23
CA VAL A 79 0.36 8.73 -16.04
C VAL A 79 1.86 9.02 -15.99
N PRO A 80 2.27 10.18 -15.44
CA PRO A 80 3.68 10.52 -15.34
C PRO A 80 4.40 9.49 -14.48
N PHE A 81 5.55 9.04 -14.97
CA PHE A 81 6.46 8.21 -14.20
C PHE A 81 6.91 8.96 -12.94
N ARG A 82 6.90 8.27 -11.80
CA ARG A 82 7.44 8.79 -10.54
C ARG A 82 8.57 7.88 -10.07
N GLU A 83 9.71 8.51 -9.82
CA GLU A 83 10.86 7.83 -9.23
C GLU A 83 10.53 7.38 -7.80
N MET A 84 10.99 6.17 -7.46
CA MET A 84 10.86 5.66 -6.11
C MET A 84 11.95 6.29 -5.24
N ARG A 85 11.55 7.02 -4.21
CA ARG A 85 12.49 7.53 -3.21
C ARG A 85 12.69 6.45 -2.15
N PHE A 86 13.89 5.88 -2.05
CA PHE A 86 14.23 4.86 -1.04
C PHE A 86 13.88 5.30 0.38
N ALA A 87 14.10 6.58 0.71
CA ALA A 87 13.72 7.14 2.01
C ALA A 87 12.21 7.01 2.28
N SER A 88 11.36 7.15 1.26
CA SER A 88 9.91 6.97 1.41
C SER A 88 9.54 5.52 1.68
N VAL A 89 10.24 4.55 1.09
CA VAL A 89 10.04 3.13 1.38
C VAL A 89 10.42 2.82 2.82
N VAL A 90 11.59 3.26 3.27
CA VAL A 90 12.06 3.03 4.65
C VAL A 90 11.12 3.67 5.67
N LEU A 91 10.74 4.93 5.44
CA LEU A 91 9.79 5.63 6.32
C LEU A 91 8.42 4.94 6.33
N PHE A 92 7.93 4.52 5.16
CA PHE A 92 6.68 3.78 5.07
C PHE A 92 6.75 2.45 5.84
N MET A 93 7.86 1.71 5.74
CA MET A 93 8.04 0.47 6.50
C MET A 93 8.07 0.72 8.01
N ALA A 94 8.67 1.81 8.47
CA ALA A 94 8.59 2.20 9.88
C ALA A 94 7.15 2.49 10.32
N VAL A 95 6.40 3.26 9.52
CA VAL A 95 4.98 3.54 9.77
C VAL A 95 4.14 2.25 9.73
N TRP A 96 4.42 1.35 8.80
CA TRP A 96 3.76 0.05 8.68
C TRP A 96 3.97 -0.80 9.93
N MET A 97 5.22 -0.91 10.41
CA MET A 97 5.54 -1.66 11.63
C MET A 97 4.79 -1.10 12.84
N VAL A 98 4.82 0.22 13.02
CA VAL A 98 4.08 0.89 14.11
C VAL A 98 2.59 0.65 13.97
N GLY A 99 2.02 0.80 12.78
CA GLY A 99 0.60 0.57 12.51
C GLY A 99 0.14 -0.84 12.83
N VAL A 100 0.93 -1.85 12.46
CA VAL A 100 0.65 -3.27 12.75
C VAL A 100 0.75 -3.56 14.25
N LEU A 101 1.75 -3.01 14.94
CA LEU A 101 1.85 -3.15 16.41
C LEU A 101 0.66 -2.53 17.12
N VAL A 102 0.24 -1.32 16.71
CA VAL A 102 -0.95 -0.65 17.25
C VAL A 102 -2.20 -1.47 16.97
N PHE A 103 -2.36 -2.00 15.75
CA PHE A 103 -3.50 -2.84 15.38
C PHE A 103 -3.64 -4.07 16.27
N PHE A 104 -2.57 -4.84 16.47
CA PHE A 104 -2.60 -6.00 17.36
C PHE A 104 -2.82 -5.63 18.82
N THR A 105 -2.26 -4.50 19.27
CA THR A 105 -2.51 -3.99 20.63
C THR A 105 -3.99 -3.67 20.84
N LEU A 106 -4.62 -2.98 19.87
CA LEU A 106 -6.05 -2.65 19.93
C LEU A 106 -6.93 -3.91 19.90
N LEU A 107 -6.60 -4.89 19.06
CA LEU A 107 -7.31 -6.18 19.04
C LEU A 107 -7.20 -6.92 20.38
N ALA A 108 -6.02 -6.95 20.99
CA ALA A 108 -5.81 -7.59 22.29
C ALA A 108 -6.63 -6.90 23.39
N LEU A 109 -6.66 -5.56 23.41
CA LEU A 109 -7.48 -4.79 24.34
C LEU A 109 -8.98 -5.03 24.14
N ALA A 110 -9.45 -5.06 22.89
CA ALA A 110 -10.85 -5.35 22.57
C ALA A 110 -11.26 -6.77 23.00
N ALA A 111 -10.39 -7.77 22.75
CA ALA A 111 -10.63 -9.14 23.17
C ALA A 111 -10.66 -9.27 24.71
N PHE A 112 -9.73 -8.62 25.42
CA PHE A 112 -9.72 -8.59 26.88
C PHE A 112 -11.01 -7.97 27.43
N ALA A 113 -11.42 -6.81 26.91
CA ALA A 113 -12.66 -6.16 27.32
C ALA A 113 -13.89 -7.06 27.09
N ALA A 114 -13.98 -7.70 25.92
CA ALA A 114 -15.07 -8.63 25.62
C ALA A 114 -15.11 -9.82 26.61
N PHE A 115 -13.96 -10.36 26.99
CA PHE A 115 -13.88 -11.43 27.99
C PHE A 115 -14.35 -10.98 29.37
N THR A 116 -13.92 -9.79 29.83
CA THR A 116 -14.33 -9.25 31.14
C THR A 116 -15.82 -8.93 31.23
N VAL A 117 -16.46 -8.58 30.12
CA VAL A 117 -17.90 -8.30 30.07
C VAL A 117 -18.72 -9.60 30.00
N ALA A 118 -18.14 -10.67 29.47
CA ALA A 118 -18.81 -11.96 29.29
C ALA A 118 -18.65 -12.92 30.48
N ALA A 119 -17.74 -12.63 31.43
CA ALA A 119 -17.48 -13.40 32.65
C ALA A 119 -18.34 -12.90 33.83
#